data_AF-A0AAD6FY45-F1
#
_entry.id   AF-A0AAD6FY45-F1
#
_cell.length_a   1.000
_cell.length_b   1.000
_cell.length_c   1.000
_cell.angle_alpha   90.00
_cell.angle_beta   90.00
_cell.angle_gamma   90.00
#
_symmetry.space_group_name_H-M   'P 1'
#
loop_
_entity.id
_entity.type
_entity.pdbx_description
1 polymer ?
#
loop_
_entity_poly.entity_id
_entity_poly.type
_entity_poly.pdbx_seq_one_letter_code
_entity_poly.pdbx_strand_id
1 'polypeptide(L)'
;MLSKTTLVSLTALGAASLALAQTNITASVCADPSAFTTCSTKVLTESTGCMDICAGNKICVLGCGCAMYQGYMNCVAESCWNQAYSCEYDELVAEYFIECPVATQPVPFWPAPDNAPSGCSCNLGKIVQSVIKAQKEYNSCITNSSTTSPIELANKDTACGCCEVSAGLSAMYETCPDTIPSDMGADLWFKTATLYGTVIDWGTCGSVLDSYKCQNLGFAPPSSKSNTFYKPNNLPPNGTQTLYNTGAVTALTAPPSGSVFSWSQSTVTYTVTASPWKNNDVKATGTGASGASGSSGTAGAAGATKTSSTGAAVSLKQSNAAVWLSALSVLIKMTFA
;
A
#
# COMPACT_ATOMS: atom_id res chain seq x y z
N MET A 1 -19.80 43.15 -6.36
CA MET A 1 -20.66 42.75 -7.49
C MET A 1 -19.71 42.27 -8.59
N LEU A 2 -19.60 41.02 -9.06
CA LEU A 2 -20.33 39.75 -8.98
C LEU A 2 -19.27 38.65 -8.65
N SER A 3 -19.41 37.78 -7.65
CA SER A 3 -20.19 36.51 -7.64
C SER A 3 -20.06 35.66 -8.91
N LYS A 4 -19.28 34.58 -8.84
CA LYS A 4 -19.66 33.24 -9.36
C LYS A 4 -18.70 32.16 -8.85
N THR A 5 -19.17 31.50 -7.80
CA THR A 5 -18.92 30.11 -7.42
C THR A 5 -18.99 29.21 -8.64
N THR A 6 -17.96 28.40 -8.89
CA THR A 6 -18.14 27.13 -9.61
C THR A 6 -17.30 26.07 -8.92
N LEU A 7 -17.95 25.36 -7.99
CA LEU A 7 -17.49 24.08 -7.48
C LEU A 7 -17.70 23.10 -8.65
N VAL A 8 -16.61 22.75 -9.34
CA VAL A 8 -16.66 21.87 -10.52
C VAL A 8 -16.59 20.43 -10.02
N SER A 9 -17.75 19.91 -9.61
CA SER A 9 -17.97 18.47 -9.38
C SER A 9 -18.09 17.79 -10.75
N LEU A 10 -17.04 17.11 -11.20
CA LEU A 10 -16.99 16.59 -12.57
C LEU A 10 -16.82 15.06 -12.58
N THR A 11 -17.91 14.40 -12.97
CA THR A 11 -18.08 12.95 -13.10
C THR A 11 -18.12 12.55 -14.58
N ALA A 12 -17.21 11.67 -15.02
CA ALA A 12 -17.44 10.64 -16.05
C ALA A 12 -16.14 9.85 -16.35
N LEU A 13 -16.17 8.52 -16.49
CA LEU A 13 -16.33 7.97 -17.84
C LEU A 13 -15.13 7.18 -18.44
N GLY A 14 -14.01 6.84 -17.76
CA GLY A 14 -13.00 5.85 -18.26
C GLY A 14 -13.20 4.44 -17.69
N ALA A 15 -13.29 3.37 -18.50
CA ALA A 15 -13.51 2.01 -18.00
C ALA A 15 -12.28 1.55 -17.19
N ALA A 16 -12.25 1.92 -15.91
CA ALA A 16 -11.32 1.42 -14.92
C ALA A 16 -11.59 -0.07 -14.74
N SER A 17 -10.71 -0.90 -15.28
CA SER A 17 -10.45 -2.19 -14.65
C SER A 17 -9.81 -1.87 -13.32
N LEU A 18 -10.64 -1.66 -12.29
CA LEU A 18 -10.15 -1.65 -10.92
C LEU A 18 -9.43 -2.97 -10.72
N ALA A 19 -8.15 -2.91 -10.34
CA ALA A 19 -7.51 -4.09 -9.80
C ALA A 19 -8.36 -4.53 -8.62
N LEU A 20 -8.94 -5.72 -8.70
CA LEU A 20 -9.64 -6.29 -7.56
C LEU A 20 -8.56 -6.52 -6.49
N ALA A 21 -8.74 -5.90 -5.32
CA ALA A 21 -7.96 -6.20 -4.12
C ALA A 21 -7.78 -7.72 -3.98
N GLN A 22 -6.53 -8.16 -3.84
CA GLN A 22 -6.18 -9.54 -3.58
C GLN A 22 -5.24 -9.57 -2.38
N THR A 23 -5.54 -10.45 -1.43
CA THR A 23 -4.51 -10.82 -0.46
C THR A 23 -3.69 -11.92 -1.12
N ASN A 24 -2.46 -11.60 -1.54
CA ASN A 24 -1.49 -12.61 -1.98
C ASN A 24 -1.11 -13.60 -0.84
N ILE A 25 -1.68 -13.39 0.35
CA ILE A 25 -1.63 -14.27 1.51
C ILE A 25 -2.42 -15.55 1.26
N THR A 26 -1.73 -16.69 1.32
CA THR A 26 -2.36 -18.01 1.25
C THR A 26 -2.94 -18.41 2.61
N ALA A 27 -4.19 -18.88 2.67
CA ALA A 27 -4.84 -19.24 3.93
C ALA A 27 -4.05 -20.24 4.79
N SER A 28 -3.28 -21.13 4.18
CA SER A 28 -2.47 -22.13 4.88
C SER A 28 -1.38 -21.55 5.77
N VAL A 29 -1.01 -20.27 5.60
CA VAL A 29 -0.03 -19.59 6.48
C VAL A 29 -0.69 -18.77 7.59
N CYS A 30 -2.01 -18.66 7.60
CA CYS A 30 -2.75 -17.84 8.56
C CYS A 30 -2.97 -18.54 9.90
N ALA A 31 -3.13 -17.77 10.98
CA ALA A 31 -3.40 -18.27 12.32
C ALA A 31 -4.66 -19.15 12.37
N ASP A 32 -5.73 -18.79 11.64
CA ASP A 32 -6.92 -19.61 11.42
C ASP A 32 -7.23 -19.70 9.91
N PRO A 33 -6.69 -20.73 9.20
CA PRO A 33 -6.86 -20.87 7.76
C PRO A 33 -8.32 -20.94 7.30
N SER A 34 -9.17 -21.62 8.10
CA SER A 34 -10.58 -21.81 7.77
C SER A 34 -11.37 -20.51 7.92
N ALA A 35 -11.13 -19.76 9.01
CA ALA A 35 -11.76 -18.48 9.22
C ALA A 35 -11.31 -17.45 8.18
N PHE A 36 -10.01 -17.43 7.84
CA PHE A 36 -9.49 -16.53 6.79
C PHE A 36 -10.12 -16.81 5.42
N THR A 37 -10.24 -18.08 5.04
CA THR A 37 -10.91 -18.48 3.78
C THR A 37 -12.38 -18.06 3.76
N THR A 38 -13.08 -18.25 4.88
CA THR A 38 -14.49 -17.87 5.02
C THR A 38 -14.64 -16.35 4.91
N CYS A 39 -13.81 -15.58 5.60
CA CYS A 39 -13.82 -14.12 5.58
C CYS A 39 -13.52 -13.58 4.19
N SER A 40 -12.42 -14.01 3.57
CA SER A 40 -12.01 -13.55 2.23
C SER A 40 -13.04 -13.89 1.15
N THR A 41 -13.68 -15.07 1.22
CA THR A 41 -14.76 -15.46 0.30
C THR A 41 -16.00 -14.59 0.48
N LYS A 42 -16.34 -14.26 1.73
CA LYS A 42 -17.45 -13.35 2.04
C LYS A 42 -17.19 -11.96 1.49
N VAL A 43 -16.00 -11.39 1.73
CA VAL A 43 -15.59 -10.08 1.19
C VAL A 43 -15.71 -10.06 -0.32
N LEU A 44 -15.17 -11.07 -1.01
CA LEU A 44 -15.26 -11.16 -2.48
C LEU A 44 -16.73 -11.20 -2.96
N THR A 45 -17.58 -11.98 -2.29
CA THR A 45 -19.00 -12.12 -2.65
C THR A 45 -19.75 -10.80 -2.45
N GLU A 46 -19.55 -10.13 -1.30
CA GLU A 46 -20.18 -8.84 -0.99
C GLU A 46 -19.71 -7.74 -1.95
N SER A 47 -18.42 -7.69 -2.25
CA SER A 47 -17.87 -6.71 -3.18
C SER A 47 -18.33 -6.94 -4.62
N THR A 48 -18.43 -8.19 -5.07
CA THR A 48 -19.01 -8.51 -6.39
C THR A 48 -20.47 -8.07 -6.46
N GLY A 49 -21.29 -8.43 -5.47
CA GLY A 49 -22.68 -7.99 -5.40
C GLY A 49 -22.84 -6.47 -5.36
N CYS A 50 -21.95 -5.77 -4.65
CA CYS A 50 -21.89 -4.30 -4.65
C CYS A 50 -21.61 -3.74 -6.04
N MET A 51 -20.59 -4.26 -6.74
CA MET A 51 -20.22 -3.82 -8.09
C MET A 51 -21.33 -4.09 -9.11
N ASP A 52 -22.07 -5.20 -8.99
CA ASP A 52 -23.21 -5.52 -9.85
C ASP A 52 -24.33 -4.48 -9.72
N ILE A 53 -24.65 -4.07 -8.49
CA ILE A 53 -25.67 -3.05 -8.21
C ILE A 53 -25.25 -1.68 -8.76
N CYS A 54 -23.95 -1.40 -8.86
CA CYS A 54 -23.46 -0.14 -9.40
C CYS A 54 -23.78 0.07 -10.88
N ALA A 55 -24.13 -0.98 -11.64
CA ALA A 55 -24.50 -0.90 -13.06
C ALA A 55 -23.50 -0.07 -13.91
N GLY A 56 -22.20 -0.21 -13.62
CA GLY A 56 -21.11 0.53 -14.30
C GLY A 56 -20.87 1.97 -13.82
N ASN A 57 -21.58 2.44 -12.78
CA ASN A 57 -21.30 3.73 -12.15
C ASN A 57 -19.93 3.70 -11.45
N LYS A 58 -18.98 4.52 -11.93
CA LYS A 58 -17.58 4.43 -11.52
C LYS A 58 -17.30 4.83 -10.09
N ILE A 59 -18.03 5.82 -9.57
CA ILE A 59 -17.89 6.24 -8.18
C ILE A 59 -18.41 5.13 -7.26
N CYS A 60 -19.52 4.51 -7.63
CA CYS A 60 -20.06 3.38 -6.89
C CYS A 60 -19.08 2.19 -6.92
N VAL A 61 -18.58 1.79 -8.09
CA VAL A 61 -17.63 0.66 -8.21
C VAL A 61 -16.33 0.96 -7.44
N LEU A 62 -15.82 2.20 -7.50
CA LEU A 62 -14.68 2.65 -6.69
C LEU A 62 -14.97 2.50 -5.18
N GLY A 63 -16.14 2.93 -4.73
CA GLY A 63 -16.59 2.75 -3.35
C GLY A 63 -16.64 1.28 -2.93
N CYS A 64 -17.17 0.40 -3.78
CA CYS A 64 -17.17 -1.05 -3.56
C CYS A 64 -15.75 -1.62 -3.48
N GLY A 65 -14.84 -1.17 -4.35
CA GLY A 65 -13.42 -1.56 -4.31
C GLY A 65 -12.74 -1.15 -3.01
N CYS A 66 -12.98 0.07 -2.54
CA CYS A 66 -12.44 0.55 -1.27
C CYS A 66 -13.00 -0.21 -0.05
N ALA A 67 -14.28 -0.58 -0.09
CA ALA A 67 -14.87 -1.45 0.92
C ALA A 67 -14.24 -2.87 0.87
N MET A 68 -13.90 -3.36 -0.33
CA MET A 68 -13.24 -4.65 -0.51
C MET A 68 -11.85 -4.70 0.14
N TYR A 69 -11.00 -3.69 -0.09
CA TYR A 69 -9.71 -3.56 0.59
C TYR A 69 -9.88 -3.56 2.12
N GLN A 70 -10.83 -2.79 2.63
CA GLN A 70 -11.14 -2.75 4.07
C GLN A 70 -11.61 -4.10 4.61
N GLY A 71 -12.43 -4.82 3.84
CA GLY A 71 -12.82 -6.19 4.15
C GLY A 71 -11.63 -7.14 4.24
N TYR A 72 -10.72 -7.11 3.26
CA TYR A 72 -9.52 -7.96 3.29
C TYR A 72 -8.57 -7.60 4.44
N MET A 73 -8.38 -6.30 4.73
CA MET A 73 -7.62 -5.87 5.90
C MET A 73 -8.23 -6.39 7.21
N ASN A 74 -9.57 -6.38 7.32
CA ASN A 74 -10.28 -6.99 8.44
C ASN A 74 -10.07 -8.50 8.51
N CYS A 75 -10.10 -9.23 7.38
CA CYS A 75 -9.82 -10.66 7.36
C CYS A 75 -8.40 -10.99 7.84
N VAL A 76 -7.41 -10.18 7.44
CA VAL A 76 -6.04 -10.33 7.94
C VAL A 76 -5.99 -10.09 9.43
N ALA A 77 -6.58 -9.00 9.91
CA ALA A 77 -6.64 -8.67 11.33
C ALA A 77 -7.39 -9.72 12.18
N GLU A 78 -8.44 -10.32 11.64
CA GLU A 78 -9.28 -11.30 12.30
C GLU A 78 -8.60 -12.67 12.36
N SER A 79 -8.18 -13.22 11.22
CA SER A 79 -7.84 -14.65 11.12
C SER A 79 -6.43 -14.92 10.61
N CYS A 80 -5.73 -13.89 10.13
CA CYS A 80 -4.37 -14.00 9.60
C CYS A 80 -3.42 -13.00 10.25
N TRP A 81 -3.66 -12.66 11.52
CA TRP A 81 -2.92 -11.61 12.23
C TRP A 81 -1.43 -11.92 12.37
N ASN A 82 -1.01 -13.18 12.17
CA ASN A 82 0.39 -13.58 12.14
C ASN A 82 1.10 -13.21 10.83
N GLN A 83 0.37 -12.74 9.83
CA GLN A 83 0.86 -12.17 8.57
C GLN A 83 0.64 -10.65 8.50
N ALA A 84 0.25 -10.00 9.61
CA ALA A 84 -0.12 -8.58 9.65
C ALA A 84 1.02 -7.60 9.32
N TYR A 85 2.26 -8.07 9.23
CA TYR A 85 3.42 -7.27 8.80
C TYR A 85 4.11 -7.82 7.55
N SER A 86 3.52 -8.85 6.93
CA SER A 86 4.05 -9.47 5.72
C SER A 86 4.07 -8.48 4.56
N CYS A 87 4.93 -8.72 3.56
CA CYS A 87 4.95 -7.97 2.31
C CYS A 87 3.58 -7.99 1.63
N GLU A 88 2.89 -9.13 1.66
CA GLU A 88 1.58 -9.28 1.04
C GLU A 88 0.51 -8.41 1.73
N TYR A 89 0.61 -8.21 3.05
CA TYR A 89 -0.26 -7.26 3.75
C TYR A 89 0.15 -5.81 3.47
N ASP A 90 1.45 -5.53 3.48
CA ASP A 90 1.96 -4.20 3.19
C ASP A 90 1.59 -3.74 1.77
N GLU A 91 1.67 -4.63 0.77
CA GLU A 91 1.22 -4.40 -0.61
C GLU A 91 -0.29 -4.12 -0.67
N LEU A 92 -1.12 -4.92 0.01
CA LEU A 92 -2.57 -4.71 0.07
C LEU A 92 -2.91 -3.31 0.60
N VAL A 93 -2.24 -2.88 1.67
CA VAL A 93 -2.49 -1.56 2.26
C VAL A 93 -1.92 -0.43 1.38
N ALA A 94 -0.76 -0.64 0.74
CA ALA A 94 -0.21 0.30 -0.24
C ALA A 94 -1.19 0.54 -1.39
N GLU A 95 -1.70 -0.54 -1.99
CA GLU A 95 -2.70 -0.50 -3.06
C GLU A 95 -3.99 0.18 -2.60
N TYR A 96 -4.42 -0.07 -1.36
CA TYR A 96 -5.57 0.63 -0.80
C TYR A 96 -5.37 2.15 -0.78
N PHE A 97 -4.20 2.67 -0.37
CA PHE A 97 -3.93 4.11 -0.40
C PHE A 97 -3.85 4.69 -1.82
N ILE A 98 -3.39 3.88 -2.79
CA ILE A 98 -3.28 4.30 -4.20
C ILE A 98 -4.67 4.34 -4.86
N GLU A 99 -5.47 3.30 -4.67
CA GLU A 99 -6.75 3.11 -5.35
C GLU A 99 -7.91 3.80 -4.65
N CYS A 100 -7.79 4.18 -3.37
CA CYS A 100 -8.86 4.80 -2.61
C CYS A 100 -8.53 6.24 -2.18
N PRO A 101 -9.02 7.25 -2.92
CA PRO A 101 -8.78 8.67 -2.61
C PRO A 101 -9.29 9.11 -1.23
N VAL A 102 -10.25 8.39 -0.65
CA VAL A 102 -10.82 8.66 0.68
C VAL A 102 -10.08 7.92 1.80
N ALA A 103 -9.05 7.12 1.48
CA ALA A 103 -8.27 6.39 2.47
C ALA A 103 -7.50 7.36 3.37
N THR A 104 -7.66 7.18 4.68
CA THR A 104 -6.90 7.91 5.69
C THR A 104 -6.26 6.95 6.69
N GLN A 105 -5.25 7.45 7.40
CA GLN A 105 -4.66 6.77 8.54
C GLN A 105 -5.42 7.11 9.83
N PRO A 106 -5.45 6.22 10.84
CA PRO A 106 -4.70 4.95 10.91
C PRO A 106 -5.37 3.79 10.15
N VAL A 107 -4.54 2.92 9.58
CA VAL A 107 -4.93 1.59 9.07
C VAL A 107 -4.25 0.54 9.95
N PRO A 108 -4.92 -0.57 10.33
CA PRO A 108 -4.32 -1.57 11.22
C PRO A 108 -2.96 -2.04 10.73
N PHE A 109 -2.00 -2.11 11.64
CA PHE A 109 -0.67 -2.64 11.39
C PHE A 109 0.16 -1.88 10.33
N TRP A 110 -0.24 -0.66 9.96
CA TRP A 110 0.39 0.13 8.90
C TRP A 110 0.83 1.54 9.36
N PRO A 111 2.05 1.99 9.02
CA PRO A 111 3.14 1.20 8.46
C PRO A 111 3.62 0.14 9.47
N ALA A 112 4.21 -0.96 8.98
CA ALA A 112 4.80 -1.94 9.86
C ALA A 112 5.88 -1.29 10.77
N PRO A 113 6.02 -1.70 12.05
CA PRO A 113 7.14 -1.28 12.88
C PRO A 113 8.48 -1.70 12.28
N ASP A 114 9.56 -1.00 12.65
CA ASP A 114 10.90 -1.41 12.25
C ASP A 114 11.25 -2.80 12.82
N ASN A 115 11.75 -3.68 11.96
CA ASN A 115 12.08 -5.07 12.28
C ASN A 115 10.87 -5.86 12.83
N ALA A 116 9.67 -5.57 12.31
CA ALA A 116 8.47 -6.32 12.66
C ALA A 116 8.69 -7.83 12.48
N PRO A 117 8.21 -8.69 13.40
CA PRO A 117 8.36 -10.13 13.26
C PRO A 117 7.61 -10.65 12.03
N SER A 118 8.25 -11.47 11.20
CA SER A 118 7.72 -11.86 9.88
C SER A 118 7.49 -10.66 8.94
N GLY A 119 8.16 -9.53 9.19
CA GLY A 119 7.95 -8.27 8.50
C GLY A 119 8.48 -8.26 7.07
N CYS A 120 7.96 -7.39 6.21
CA CYS A 120 8.49 -7.25 4.86
C CYS A 120 9.96 -6.77 4.85
N SER A 121 10.76 -7.28 3.91
CA SER A 121 12.16 -6.88 3.71
C SER A 121 12.32 -5.39 3.41
N CYS A 122 11.27 -4.79 2.85
CA CYS A 122 11.13 -3.36 2.64
C CYS A 122 9.87 -2.86 3.35
N ASN A 123 9.99 -1.77 4.11
CA ASN A 123 8.83 -1.14 4.73
C ASN A 123 8.11 -0.24 3.71
N LEU A 124 7.24 -0.86 2.91
CA LEU A 124 6.46 -0.15 1.89
C LEU A 124 5.60 0.96 2.50
N GLY A 125 5.15 0.79 3.74
CA GLY A 125 4.37 1.81 4.44
C GLY A 125 5.09 3.12 4.62
N LYS A 126 6.39 3.09 4.93
CA LYS A 126 7.21 4.30 5.00
C LYS A 126 7.38 4.96 3.62
N ILE A 127 7.57 4.16 2.57
CA ILE A 127 7.68 4.67 1.20
C ILE A 127 6.39 5.36 0.77
N VAL A 128 5.25 4.69 0.92
CA VAL A 128 3.93 5.23 0.55
C VAL A 128 3.61 6.49 1.35
N GLN A 129 3.90 6.51 2.65
CA GLN A 129 3.74 7.72 3.47
C GLN A 129 4.60 8.88 2.95
N SER A 130 5.87 8.64 2.60
CA SER A 130 6.73 9.66 2.02
C SER A 130 6.22 10.17 0.68
N VAL A 131 5.70 9.28 -0.18
CA VAL A 131 5.09 9.66 -1.47
C VAL A 131 3.84 10.52 -1.28
N ILE A 132 2.91 10.10 -0.42
CA ILE A 132 1.69 10.88 -0.10
C ILE A 132 2.07 12.24 0.51
N LYS A 133 3.12 12.27 1.33
CA LYS A 133 3.64 13.51 1.91
C LYS A 133 4.19 14.44 0.82
N ALA A 134 5.01 13.92 -0.09
CA ALA A 134 5.55 14.68 -1.21
C ALA A 134 4.45 15.28 -2.09
N GLN A 135 3.37 14.55 -2.36
CA GLN A 135 2.18 15.05 -3.07
C GLN A 135 1.50 16.22 -2.35
N LYS A 136 1.37 16.14 -1.02
CA LYS A 136 0.80 17.25 -0.22
C LYS A 136 1.72 18.47 -0.22
N GLU A 137 3.02 18.25 -0.18
CA GLU A 137 4.05 19.29 -0.23
C GLU A 137 4.10 19.96 -1.61
N TYR A 138 3.94 19.19 -2.69
CA TYR A 138 3.75 19.72 -4.04
C TYR A 138 2.55 20.67 -4.12
N ASN A 139 1.38 20.22 -3.67
CA ASN A 139 0.17 21.05 -3.66
C ASN A 139 0.36 22.33 -2.84
N SER A 140 1.04 22.23 -1.69
CA SER A 140 1.37 23.40 -0.87
C SER A 140 2.37 24.32 -1.57
N CYS A 141 3.35 23.76 -2.29
CA CYS A 141 4.38 24.49 -3.02
C CYS A 141 3.78 25.33 -4.15
N ILE A 142 2.90 24.76 -4.97
CA ILE A 142 2.27 25.47 -6.11
C ILE A 142 1.23 26.51 -5.66
N THR A 143 0.54 26.27 -4.54
CA THR A 143 -0.49 27.18 -4.02
C THR A 143 0.06 28.32 -3.18
N ASN A 144 1.21 28.13 -2.53
CA ASN A 144 1.84 29.15 -1.69
C ASN A 144 2.70 30.14 -2.51
N SER A 145 2.09 30.77 -3.52
CA SER A 145 2.75 31.75 -4.39
C SER A 145 2.00 33.07 -4.39
N SER A 146 2.71 34.17 -4.12
CA SER A 146 2.17 35.53 -4.22
C SER A 146 2.46 36.20 -5.56
N THR A 147 3.22 35.54 -6.44
CA THR A 147 3.53 36.08 -7.77
C THR A 147 2.34 35.94 -8.71
N THR A 148 2.11 36.98 -9.50
CA THR A 148 1.15 36.97 -10.62
C THR A 148 1.84 36.75 -11.96
N SER A 149 3.17 36.63 -11.98
CA SER A 149 3.95 36.38 -13.20
C SER A 149 3.73 34.95 -13.69
N PRO A 150 3.21 34.76 -14.92
CA PRO A 150 3.01 33.42 -15.47
C PRO A 150 4.30 32.62 -15.60
N ILE A 151 5.43 33.28 -15.88
CA ILE A 151 6.74 32.63 -16.04
C ILE A 151 7.27 32.14 -14.70
N GLU A 152 7.18 32.95 -13.65
CA GLU A 152 7.61 32.55 -12.31
C GLU A 152 6.73 31.42 -11.76
N LEU A 153 5.43 31.47 -12.04
CA LEU A 153 4.50 30.41 -11.68
C LEU A 153 4.84 29.10 -12.38
N ALA A 154 5.12 29.12 -13.70
CA ALA A 154 5.51 27.94 -14.46
C ALA A 154 6.86 27.34 -14.00
N ASN A 155 7.85 28.20 -13.71
CA ASN A 155 9.14 27.75 -13.18
C ASN A 155 8.98 27.13 -11.79
N LYS A 156 8.12 27.72 -10.94
CA LYS A 156 7.83 27.19 -9.62
C LYS A 156 7.12 25.86 -9.70
N ASP A 157 6.10 25.75 -10.56
CA ASP A 157 5.37 24.50 -10.81
C ASP A 157 6.32 23.37 -11.22
N THR A 158 7.22 23.67 -12.17
CA THR A 158 8.28 22.75 -12.61
C THR A 158 9.20 22.35 -11.45
N ALA A 159 9.64 23.31 -10.63
CA ALA A 159 10.50 23.03 -9.48
C ALA A 159 9.81 22.20 -8.40
N CYS A 160 8.56 22.53 -8.06
CA CYS A 160 7.74 21.78 -7.11
C CYS A 160 7.57 20.33 -7.59
N GLY A 161 7.22 20.13 -8.87
CA GLY A 161 7.02 18.80 -9.41
C GLY A 161 8.31 17.98 -9.50
N CYS A 162 9.44 18.57 -9.88
CA CYS A 162 10.74 17.89 -9.81
C CYS A 162 11.11 17.48 -8.37
N CYS A 163 10.76 18.31 -7.39
CA CYS A 163 10.97 18.00 -5.98
C CYS A 163 10.05 16.89 -5.47
N GLU A 164 8.80 16.84 -5.93
CA GLU A 164 7.89 15.74 -5.64
C GLU A 164 8.44 14.42 -6.15
N VAL A 165 8.79 14.35 -7.44
CA VAL A 165 9.32 13.13 -8.06
C VAL A 165 10.59 12.69 -7.34
N SER A 166 11.50 13.63 -7.08
CA SER A 166 12.73 13.40 -6.33
C SER A 166 12.47 12.86 -4.93
N ALA A 167 11.51 13.43 -4.18
CA ALA A 167 11.17 12.97 -2.84
C ALA A 167 10.66 11.53 -2.84
N GLY A 168 9.76 11.17 -3.76
CA GLY A 168 9.24 9.81 -3.86
C GLY A 168 10.34 8.78 -4.18
N LEU A 169 11.18 9.07 -5.18
CA LEU A 169 12.29 8.18 -5.53
C LEU A 169 13.31 8.08 -4.40
N SER A 170 13.66 9.20 -3.79
CA SER A 170 14.62 9.20 -2.68
C SER A 170 14.09 8.42 -1.50
N ALA A 171 12.80 8.49 -1.19
CA ALA A 171 12.20 7.66 -0.15
C ALA A 171 12.38 6.16 -0.44
N MET A 172 12.23 5.73 -1.70
CA MET A 172 12.42 4.33 -2.11
C MET A 172 13.86 3.87 -1.90
N TYR A 173 14.84 4.56 -2.49
CA TYR A 173 16.26 4.18 -2.38
C TYR A 173 16.81 4.27 -0.95
N GLU A 174 16.29 5.19 -0.14
CA GLU A 174 16.78 5.36 1.24
C GLU A 174 16.10 4.43 2.24
N THR A 175 14.85 4.05 1.98
CA THR A 175 14.11 3.13 2.86
C THR A 175 14.51 1.69 2.57
N CYS A 176 14.66 1.34 1.29
CA CYS A 176 14.88 -0.04 0.83
C CYS A 176 15.92 -0.09 -0.30
N PRO A 177 17.20 0.20 -0.01
CA PRO A 177 18.25 0.30 -1.04
C PRO A 177 18.50 -1.00 -1.81
N ASP A 178 18.25 -2.16 -1.18
CA ASP A 178 18.53 -3.47 -1.76
C ASP A 178 17.38 -4.02 -2.61
N THR A 179 16.20 -3.39 -2.53
CA THR A 179 14.97 -3.82 -3.21
C THR A 179 14.93 -3.31 -4.65
N ILE A 180 14.43 -4.13 -5.57
CA ILE A 180 14.20 -3.72 -6.96
C ILE A 180 13.21 -2.55 -6.98
N PRO A 181 13.53 -1.40 -7.61
CA PRO A 181 12.66 -0.22 -7.58
C PRO A 181 11.23 -0.44 -8.09
N SER A 182 11.03 -1.29 -9.09
CA SER A 182 9.69 -1.63 -9.60
C SER A 182 8.79 -2.26 -8.52
N ASP A 183 9.37 -3.06 -7.63
CA ASP A 183 8.65 -3.74 -6.56
C ASP A 183 8.24 -2.75 -5.45
N MET A 184 8.90 -1.59 -5.37
CA MET A 184 8.50 -0.47 -4.51
C MET A 184 7.51 0.50 -5.20
N GLY A 185 7.13 0.22 -6.44
CA GLY A 185 6.25 1.07 -7.23
C GLY A 185 6.93 2.24 -7.96
N ALA A 186 8.26 2.22 -8.15
CA ALA A 186 8.99 3.29 -8.85
C ALA A 186 8.48 3.51 -10.29
N ASP A 187 8.16 2.44 -11.01
CA ASP A 187 7.62 2.53 -12.38
C ASP A 187 6.26 3.22 -12.39
N LEU A 188 5.39 2.90 -11.43
CA LEU A 188 4.11 3.56 -11.27
C LEU A 188 4.32 5.03 -10.90
N TRP A 189 5.26 5.33 -10.00
CA TRP A 189 5.60 6.69 -9.61
C TRP A 189 6.07 7.54 -10.79
N PHE A 190 7.00 7.03 -11.60
CA PHE A 190 7.44 7.68 -12.83
C PHE A 190 6.31 7.85 -13.84
N LYS A 191 5.54 6.80 -14.06
CA LYS A 191 4.40 6.82 -14.98
C LYS A 191 3.36 7.83 -14.52
N THR A 192 3.13 7.95 -13.22
CA THR A 192 2.15 8.87 -12.64
C THR A 192 2.65 10.30 -12.78
N ALA A 193 3.92 10.57 -12.42
CA ALA A 193 4.57 11.86 -12.63
C ALA A 193 4.55 12.32 -14.11
N THR A 194 4.64 11.37 -15.05
CA THR A 194 4.64 11.64 -16.51
C THR A 194 3.25 11.65 -17.15
N LEU A 195 2.29 10.82 -16.70
CA LEU A 195 0.90 10.77 -17.20
C LEU A 195 0.06 11.94 -16.71
N TYR A 196 0.41 12.56 -15.59
CA TYR A 196 -0.09 13.89 -15.25
C TYR A 196 0.36 14.99 -16.22
N GLY A 197 1.19 14.63 -17.23
CA GLY A 197 0.91 14.93 -18.64
C GLY A 197 1.06 16.37 -19.11
N THR A 198 1.34 17.31 -18.21
CA THR A 198 1.58 18.72 -18.58
C THR A 198 2.72 19.43 -17.87
N VAL A 199 3.59 18.82 -17.04
CA VAL A 199 4.71 19.64 -16.46
C VAL A 199 6.08 18.98 -16.22
N ILE A 200 6.21 17.71 -15.81
CA ILE A 200 7.51 17.22 -15.30
C ILE A 200 8.08 16.04 -16.11
N ASP A 201 9.00 16.34 -17.02
CA ASP A 201 9.92 15.33 -17.55
C ASP A 201 11.06 15.12 -16.54
N TRP A 202 11.06 13.96 -15.86
CA TRP A 202 12.10 13.64 -14.89
C TRP A 202 13.51 13.83 -15.46
N GLY A 203 13.75 13.46 -16.72
CA GLY A 203 15.07 13.61 -17.35
C GLY A 203 15.59 15.05 -17.36
N THR A 204 14.68 16.04 -17.33
CA THR A 204 15.01 17.47 -17.31
C THR A 204 15.18 18.05 -15.90
N CYS A 205 14.77 17.31 -14.85
CA CYS A 205 14.80 17.80 -13.48
C CYS A 205 16.21 18.00 -12.90
N GLY A 206 17.27 17.50 -13.55
CA GLY A 206 18.64 17.66 -13.06
C GLY A 206 19.03 19.13 -12.81
N SER A 207 18.89 19.97 -13.83
CA SER A 207 19.22 21.41 -13.76
C SER A 207 18.25 22.20 -12.88
N VAL A 208 16.99 21.77 -12.82
CA VAL A 208 15.97 22.35 -11.94
C VAL A 208 16.37 22.11 -10.47
N LEU A 209 16.74 20.88 -10.12
CA LEU A 209 17.17 20.50 -8.76
C LEU A 209 18.60 21.02 -8.41
N ASP A 210 19.37 21.48 -9.39
CA ASP A 210 20.57 22.29 -9.13
C ASP A 210 20.19 23.69 -8.63
N SER A 211 19.19 24.29 -9.27
CA SER A 211 18.75 25.68 -9.05
C SER A 211 17.79 25.84 -7.87
N TYR A 212 16.97 24.83 -7.60
CA TYR A 212 15.96 24.83 -6.55
C TYR A 212 16.27 23.76 -5.51
N LYS A 213 16.33 24.17 -4.24
CA LYS A 213 16.42 23.25 -3.11
C LYS A 213 15.01 22.88 -2.65
N CYS A 214 14.66 21.61 -2.68
CA CYS A 214 13.32 21.15 -2.33
C CYS A 214 12.91 21.54 -0.91
N GLN A 215 13.88 21.58 0.02
CA GLN A 215 13.65 22.05 1.39
C GLN A 215 13.18 23.53 1.42
N ASN A 216 13.72 24.38 0.54
CA ASN A 216 13.31 25.78 0.44
C ASN A 216 11.91 25.92 -0.18
N LEU A 217 11.46 24.90 -0.90
CA LEU A 217 10.12 24.81 -1.47
C LEU A 217 9.11 24.14 -0.51
N GLY A 218 9.53 23.80 0.70
CA GLY A 218 8.68 23.24 1.75
C GLY A 218 8.62 21.71 1.76
N PHE A 219 9.46 21.03 0.97
CA PHE A 219 9.55 19.57 1.01
C PHE A 219 10.39 19.09 2.18
N ALA A 220 9.84 18.16 2.95
CA ALA A 220 10.53 17.56 4.07
C ALA A 220 11.50 16.46 3.59
N PRO A 221 12.43 16.01 4.47
CA PRO A 221 13.31 14.88 4.17
C PRO A 221 12.56 13.65 3.63
N PRO A 222 13.04 13.03 2.53
CA PRO A 222 12.37 11.89 1.91
C PRO A 222 12.31 10.62 2.77
N SER A 223 13.24 10.45 3.70
CA SER A 223 13.24 9.33 4.65
C SER A 223 13.70 9.77 6.04
N SER A 224 13.48 8.93 7.05
CA SER A 224 14.00 9.18 8.39
C SER A 224 15.52 9.02 8.51
N LYS A 225 16.18 8.48 7.47
CA LYS A 225 17.61 8.17 7.43
C LYS A 225 18.41 9.16 6.58
N SER A 226 17.74 9.94 5.72
CA SER A 226 18.40 10.77 4.72
C SER A 226 17.58 12.02 4.37
N ASN A 227 18.29 13.13 4.19
CA ASN A 227 17.76 14.39 3.69
C ASN A 227 18.02 14.57 2.19
N THR A 228 18.47 13.51 1.51
CA THR A 228 18.93 13.56 0.12
C THR A 228 17.74 13.53 -0.83
N PHE A 229 17.72 14.51 -1.74
CA PHE A 229 16.83 14.56 -2.89
C PHE A 229 17.65 14.19 -4.12
N TYR A 230 17.51 12.95 -4.59
CA TYR A 230 18.17 12.48 -5.78
C TYR A 230 17.64 13.19 -7.02
N LYS A 231 18.46 13.22 -8.05
CA LYS A 231 18.32 13.79 -9.37
C LYS A 231 18.41 12.65 -10.39
N PRO A 232 18.00 12.88 -11.63
CA PRO A 232 17.98 11.83 -12.65
C PRO A 232 19.33 11.14 -12.87
N ASN A 233 20.43 11.88 -12.73
CA ASN A 233 21.79 11.42 -13.00
C ASN A 233 22.58 11.01 -11.74
N ASN A 234 21.96 10.97 -10.56
CA ASN A 234 22.65 10.60 -9.32
C ASN A 234 21.82 9.65 -8.43
N LEU A 235 20.83 8.96 -8.99
CA LEU A 235 20.15 7.88 -8.28
C LEU A 235 21.17 6.81 -7.88
N PRO A 236 21.05 6.22 -6.68
CA PRO A 236 21.85 5.06 -6.30
C PRO A 236 21.65 3.90 -7.28
N PRO A 237 22.60 2.95 -7.35
CA PRO A 237 22.39 1.72 -8.09
C PRO A 237 21.10 1.01 -7.65
N ASN A 238 20.39 0.42 -8.59
CA ASN A 238 19.18 -0.35 -8.29
C ASN A 238 19.52 -1.54 -7.39
N GLY A 239 18.66 -1.76 -6.40
CA GLY A 239 18.58 -3.02 -5.68
C GLY A 239 18.25 -4.19 -6.62
N THR A 240 18.56 -5.40 -6.15
CA THR A 240 18.40 -6.64 -6.94
C THR A 240 17.48 -7.65 -6.27
N GLN A 241 17.03 -7.39 -5.05
CA GLN A 241 16.19 -8.30 -4.29
C GLN A 241 14.72 -7.98 -4.54
N THR A 242 13.92 -9.02 -4.79
CA THR A 242 12.47 -8.89 -4.72
C THR A 242 12.02 -8.70 -3.28
N LEU A 243 10.76 -8.28 -3.07
CA LEU A 243 10.16 -8.29 -1.74
C LEU A 243 10.09 -9.71 -1.18
N TYR A 244 10.34 -9.85 0.13
CA TYR A 244 10.22 -11.12 0.84
C TYR A 244 9.96 -10.90 2.33
N ASN A 245 9.32 -11.86 2.97
CA ASN A 245 9.07 -11.82 4.42
C ASN A 245 10.32 -12.21 5.22
N THR A 246 10.66 -11.40 6.21
CA THR A 246 11.82 -11.59 7.08
C THR A 246 11.47 -12.47 8.27
N GLY A 247 12.20 -13.56 8.48
CA GLY A 247 11.92 -14.48 9.58
C GLY A 247 10.77 -15.44 9.32
N ALA A 248 10.39 -16.20 10.35
CA ALA A 248 9.40 -17.26 10.21
C ALA A 248 7.96 -16.72 10.33
N VAL A 249 7.03 -17.34 9.59
CA VAL A 249 5.57 -17.10 9.69
C VAL A 249 4.98 -17.34 11.09
N THR A 250 5.77 -17.93 11.97
CA THR A 250 5.49 -18.26 13.37
C THR A 250 6.02 -17.23 14.36
N ALA A 251 6.66 -16.15 13.87
CA ALA A 251 7.30 -15.15 14.72
C ALA A 251 6.30 -14.29 15.50
N LEU A 252 5.08 -14.13 14.98
CA LEU A 252 3.94 -13.58 15.72
C LEU A 252 3.13 -14.73 16.33
N THR A 253 3.15 -14.82 17.67
CA THR A 253 2.42 -15.86 18.42
C THR A 253 1.14 -15.35 19.08
N ALA A 254 0.88 -14.05 19.00
CA ALA A 254 -0.35 -13.41 19.47
C ALA A 254 -0.74 -12.24 18.55
N PRO A 255 -2.03 -11.88 18.47
CA PRO A 255 -2.48 -10.75 17.68
C PRO A 255 -1.81 -9.44 18.12
N PRO A 256 -1.18 -8.65 17.21
CA PRO A 256 -0.40 -7.47 17.59
C PRO A 256 -1.19 -6.38 18.35
N SER A 257 -2.50 -6.29 18.10
CA SER A 257 -3.40 -5.30 18.73
C SER A 257 -4.28 -5.89 19.85
N GLY A 258 -3.97 -7.09 20.32
CA GLY A 258 -4.79 -7.81 21.30
C GLY A 258 -5.95 -8.59 20.68
N SER A 259 -6.72 -9.31 21.51
CA SER A 259 -7.79 -10.21 21.06
C SER A 259 -9.00 -9.49 20.47
N VAL A 260 -9.22 -8.23 20.86
CA VAL A 260 -10.27 -7.37 20.31
C VAL A 260 -9.69 -5.97 20.17
N PHE A 261 -9.86 -5.38 19.00
CA PHE A 261 -9.54 -3.98 18.76
C PHE A 261 -10.54 -3.34 17.81
N SER A 262 -10.53 -2.01 17.75
CA SER A 262 -11.33 -1.26 16.80
C SER A 262 -10.46 -0.34 15.96
N TRP A 263 -10.86 -0.15 14.71
CA TRP A 263 -10.28 0.86 13.83
C TRP A 263 -11.37 1.47 12.97
N SER A 264 -11.12 2.68 12.48
CA SER A 264 -12.12 3.43 11.73
C SER A 264 -11.54 3.89 10.41
N GLN A 265 -12.39 3.91 9.39
CA GLN A 265 -12.09 4.55 8.14
C GLN A 265 -13.27 5.40 7.69
N SER A 266 -13.02 6.68 7.43
CA SER A 266 -14.08 7.67 7.21
C SER A 266 -15.11 7.63 8.37
N THR A 267 -16.38 7.32 8.09
CA THR A 267 -17.47 7.24 9.07
C THR A 267 -17.75 5.83 9.59
N VAL A 268 -17.01 4.81 9.13
CA VAL A 268 -17.22 3.42 9.50
C VAL A 268 -16.21 3.00 10.57
N THR A 269 -16.69 2.40 11.65
CA THR A 269 -15.87 1.80 12.70
C THR A 269 -16.04 0.29 12.67
N TYR A 270 -14.92 -0.41 12.57
CA TYR A 270 -14.83 -1.85 12.62
C TYR A 270 -14.40 -2.28 14.02
N THR A 271 -15.05 -3.31 14.57
CA THR A 271 -14.58 -4.04 15.74
C THR A 271 -14.13 -5.41 15.28
N VAL A 272 -12.85 -5.69 15.42
CA VAL A 272 -12.22 -6.93 14.98
C VAL A 272 -11.92 -7.78 16.20
N THR A 273 -12.38 -9.03 16.18
CA THR A 273 -12.04 -10.04 17.20
C THR A 273 -11.07 -11.03 16.59
N ALA A 274 -9.83 -11.05 17.06
CA ALA A 274 -8.84 -11.96 16.54
C ALA A 274 -9.18 -13.42 16.88
N SER A 275 -9.12 -14.28 15.86
CA SER A 275 -9.27 -15.72 15.98
C SER A 275 -8.09 -16.31 16.76
N PRO A 276 -8.33 -17.34 17.60
CA PRO A 276 -7.23 -18.05 18.23
C PRO A 276 -6.40 -18.79 17.18
N TRP A 277 -5.17 -19.18 17.54
CA TRP A 277 -4.34 -19.99 16.66
C TRP A 277 -4.95 -21.38 16.46
N LYS A 278 -5.32 -21.72 15.22
CA LYS A 278 -5.85 -23.02 14.79
C LYS A 278 -5.06 -23.65 13.65
N ASN A 279 -3.93 -23.07 13.28
CA ASN A 279 -3.08 -23.61 12.23
C ASN A 279 -2.18 -24.72 12.77
N ASN A 280 -2.48 -25.96 12.40
CA ASN A 280 -1.69 -27.14 12.77
C ASN A 280 -0.54 -27.44 11.80
N ASP A 281 -0.57 -26.87 10.59
CA ASP A 281 0.46 -27.05 9.56
C ASP A 281 1.60 -26.04 9.73
N VAL A 282 1.35 -24.94 10.43
CA VAL A 282 2.33 -23.95 10.84
C VAL A 282 2.42 -23.97 12.37
N LYS A 283 3.49 -24.54 12.94
CA LYS A 283 3.66 -24.57 14.40
C LYS A 283 4.31 -23.29 14.90
N ALA A 284 3.55 -22.44 15.59
CA ALA A 284 4.10 -21.30 16.34
C ALA A 284 5.31 -21.77 17.20
N THR A 285 6.50 -21.25 16.93
CA THR A 285 7.71 -21.54 17.72
C THR A 285 7.65 -20.69 18.99
N GLY A 286 6.85 -21.14 19.96
CA GLY A 286 6.86 -20.57 21.30
C GLY A 286 8.17 -20.93 22.01
N THR A 287 9.19 -20.07 21.88
CA THR A 287 10.33 -20.07 22.80
C THR A 287 10.00 -19.12 23.95
N GLY A 288 9.16 -19.60 24.87
CA GLY A 288 8.84 -18.93 26.12
C GLY A 288 9.02 -19.92 27.26
N ALA A 289 10.18 -19.88 27.91
CA ALA A 289 10.55 -20.74 29.02
C ALA A 289 9.50 -20.68 30.15
N SER A 290 8.78 -21.78 30.36
CA SER A 290 8.09 -22.05 31.62
C SER A 290 8.94 -23.08 32.36
N GLY A 291 9.69 -22.63 33.36
CA GLY A 291 10.22 -23.54 34.37
C GLY A 291 9.06 -24.09 35.18
N ALA A 292 8.73 -25.37 34.98
CA ALA A 292 8.22 -26.27 36.02
C ALA A 292 8.19 -27.72 35.49
N SER A 293 8.85 -28.59 36.24
CA SER A 293 9.07 -30.02 36.04
C SER A 293 7.81 -30.85 35.81
N GLY A 294 7.92 -31.94 35.03
CA GLY A 294 6.88 -32.98 34.96
C GLY A 294 7.05 -34.07 33.90
N SER A 295 8.00 -35.00 34.15
CA SER A 295 8.09 -36.41 33.74
C SER A 295 7.64 -36.89 32.33
N SER A 296 8.61 -37.49 31.64
CA SER A 296 8.60 -38.80 30.94
C SER A 296 7.36 -39.23 30.12
N GLY A 297 7.56 -39.36 28.81
CA GLY A 297 6.68 -40.12 27.92
C GLY A 297 7.40 -40.45 26.61
N THR A 298 7.72 -41.73 26.44
CA THR A 298 8.49 -42.38 25.37
C THR A 298 8.01 -42.15 23.94
N ALA A 299 8.99 -42.24 23.03
CA ALA A 299 8.89 -42.31 21.58
C ALA A 299 8.00 -43.45 21.06
N GLY A 300 7.49 -43.28 19.83
CA GLY A 300 7.26 -44.40 18.93
C GLY A 300 6.13 -44.21 17.92
N ALA A 301 6.48 -44.48 16.65
CA ALA A 301 5.60 -44.72 15.49
C ALA A 301 4.90 -43.50 14.88
N ALA A 302 4.63 -43.45 13.59
CA ALA A 302 5.08 -44.13 12.38
C ALA A 302 4.34 -43.37 11.27
N GLY A 303 4.92 -43.33 10.07
CA GLY A 303 4.41 -42.57 8.93
C GLY A 303 2.93 -42.78 8.64
N ALA A 304 2.24 -41.67 8.39
CA ALA A 304 1.01 -41.65 7.62
C ALA A 304 1.14 -40.57 6.54
N THR A 305 1.20 -41.05 5.31
CA THR A 305 1.14 -40.32 4.05
C THR A 305 0.07 -39.22 4.10
N LYS A 306 0.47 -37.95 4.06
CA LYS A 306 -0.46 -36.83 3.91
C LYS A 306 -0.72 -36.60 2.43
N THR A 307 -1.92 -36.98 1.99
CA THR A 307 -2.54 -36.50 0.76
C THR A 307 -2.66 -34.98 0.85
N SER A 308 -2.02 -34.27 -0.08
CA SER A 308 -2.09 -32.82 -0.23
C SER A 308 -3.53 -32.40 -0.55
N SER A 309 -4.23 -31.80 0.41
CA SER A 309 -5.41 -31.00 0.11
C SER A 309 -4.95 -29.63 -0.36
N THR A 310 -5.08 -29.40 -1.66
CA THR A 310 -4.95 -28.09 -2.31
C THR A 310 -6.01 -27.14 -1.74
N GLY A 311 -5.63 -26.36 -0.73
CA GLY A 311 -6.36 -25.16 -0.33
C GLY A 311 -6.12 -24.09 -1.39
N ALA A 312 -7.17 -23.73 -2.12
CA ALA A 312 -7.08 -22.72 -3.16
C ALA A 312 -6.63 -21.38 -2.55
N ALA A 313 -5.42 -20.94 -2.89
CA ALA A 313 -5.23 -19.50 -3.03
C ALA A 313 -6.25 -19.07 -4.10
N VAL A 314 -7.12 -18.12 -3.78
CA VAL A 314 -7.97 -17.49 -4.80
C VAL A 314 -7.06 -16.56 -5.59
N SER A 315 -6.18 -17.16 -6.39
CA SER A 315 -5.39 -16.48 -7.41
C SER A 315 -6.33 -16.31 -8.60
N LEU A 316 -6.88 -15.11 -8.75
CA LEU A 316 -7.21 -14.66 -10.08
C LEU A 316 -5.88 -14.49 -10.79
N LYS A 317 -5.57 -15.42 -11.70
CA LYS A 317 -4.50 -15.20 -12.68
C LYS A 317 -4.76 -13.87 -13.38
N GLN A 318 -4.03 -12.84 -12.98
CA GLN A 318 -3.72 -11.75 -13.87
C GLN A 318 -2.25 -11.92 -14.25
N SER A 319 -2.05 -12.28 -15.51
CA SER A 319 -0.74 -12.35 -16.15
C SER A 319 -0.01 -11.02 -15.97
N ASN A 320 1.23 -11.12 -15.50
CA ASN A 320 2.34 -10.17 -15.64
C ASN A 320 1.99 -8.77 -16.18
N ALA A 321 2.25 -7.76 -15.35
CA ALA A 321 2.73 -6.46 -15.78
C ALA A 321 1.94 -5.74 -16.89
N ALA A 322 0.60 -5.70 -16.85
CA ALA A 322 -0.15 -4.91 -17.85
C ALA A 322 -1.63 -4.64 -17.52
N VAL A 323 -2.00 -4.10 -16.33
CA VAL A 323 -3.43 -3.72 -16.08
C VAL A 323 -3.63 -2.32 -15.45
N TRP A 324 -2.56 -1.66 -15.00
CA TRP A 324 -2.62 -0.39 -14.26
C TRP A 324 -2.82 0.87 -15.12
N LEU A 325 -3.82 0.90 -16.01
CA LEU A 325 -4.02 2.03 -16.95
C LEU A 325 -5.38 2.71 -16.94
N SER A 326 -6.27 2.39 -16.01
CA SER A 326 -7.65 2.87 -16.17
C SER A 326 -8.32 3.47 -14.94
N ALA A 327 -7.75 3.32 -13.73
CA ALA A 327 -8.24 4.02 -12.53
C ALA A 327 -7.91 5.54 -12.51
N LEU A 328 -6.79 5.96 -13.11
CA LEU A 328 -6.32 7.35 -13.03
C LEU A 328 -6.84 8.30 -14.14
N SER A 329 -7.62 7.80 -15.10
CA SER A 329 -8.24 8.64 -16.15
C SER A 329 -9.47 9.42 -15.68
N VAL A 330 -9.92 9.19 -14.44
CA VAL A 330 -11.19 9.73 -13.91
C VAL A 330 -11.08 11.19 -13.44
N LEU A 331 -9.88 11.74 -13.18
CA LEU A 331 -9.75 13.13 -12.71
C LEU A 331 -9.51 14.20 -13.80
N ILE A 332 -9.12 13.84 -15.03
CA ILE A 332 -8.45 14.83 -15.93
C ILE A 332 -9.15 15.10 -17.28
N LYS A 333 -10.24 14.41 -17.65
CA LYS A 333 -10.96 14.80 -18.90
C LYS A 333 -11.88 16.02 -18.77
N MET A 334 -11.76 16.76 -17.68
CA MET A 334 -12.76 17.73 -17.27
C MET A 334 -12.18 19.14 -17.00
N THR A 335 -10.91 19.36 -17.37
CA THR A 335 -10.23 20.67 -17.27
C THR A 335 -9.71 21.23 -18.60
N PHE A 336 -9.97 20.57 -19.73
CA PHE A 336 -9.64 21.12 -21.07
C PHE A 336 -10.81 20.98 -22.05
N ALA A 337 -11.83 21.82 -21.84
CA ALA A 337 -12.63 22.48 -22.87
C ALA A 337 -13.22 23.77 -22.27
#